data_AF-H0EPB2-F1
#
_entry.id   AF-H0EPB2-F1
#
_cell.length_a   1.000
_cell.length_b   1.000
_cell.length_c   1.000
_cell.angle_alpha   90.00
_cell.angle_beta   90.00
_cell.angle_gamma   90.00
#
_symmetry.space_group_name_H-M   'P 1'
#
loop_
_entity.id
_entity.type
_entity.pdbx_description
1 polymer ?
#
loop_
_entity_poly.entity_id
_entity_poly.type
_entity_poly.pdbx_seq_one_letter_code
_entity_poly.pdbx_strand_id
1 'polypeptide(L)'
;MDVSVAKHMADTFHLKSRAQVLVITADPAATSASHVELSFKDEYLSRSDMWRLAVGELADKTVFKGQKIIFLGSIKAQVTSIYIAGRKVQSALYSANTKPVFRSESARYVLFIQMSREMWDFDSEGSGEIMFNKVVNGFLPALFKKWVALKAKHLHDYRKSDWKRHRNRSSMLA
;
A
#
# COMPACT_ATOMS: atom_id res chain seq x y z
N MET A 1 41.66 -7.51 -1.84
CA MET A 1 40.47 -8.36 -1.99
C MET A 1 39.41 -7.47 -2.60
N ASP A 2 38.86 -7.85 -3.75
CA ASP A 2 37.95 -6.99 -4.49
C ASP A 2 36.53 -7.55 -4.38
N VAL A 3 35.58 -6.67 -4.10
CA VAL A 3 34.16 -7.01 -4.01
C VAL A 3 33.44 -6.34 -5.16
N SER A 4 32.71 -7.15 -5.93
CA SER A 4 31.89 -6.67 -7.05
C SER A 4 30.42 -6.77 -6.70
N VAL A 5 29.68 -5.70 -7.00
CA VAL A 5 28.23 -5.60 -6.78
C VAL A 5 27.56 -5.24 -8.10
N ALA A 6 26.36 -5.77 -8.35
CA ALA A 6 25.62 -5.43 -9.55
C ALA A 6 25.36 -3.92 -9.65
N LYS A 7 25.51 -3.35 -10.85
CA LYS A 7 25.41 -1.90 -11.08
C LYS A 7 24.12 -1.29 -10.51
N HIS A 8 22.97 -1.93 -10.73
CA HIS A 8 21.69 -1.44 -10.23
C HIS A 8 21.63 -1.37 -8.69
N MET A 9 22.29 -2.28 -7.98
CA MET A 9 22.39 -2.23 -6.51
C MET A 9 23.35 -1.11 -6.11
N ALA A 10 24.50 -0.98 -6.77
CA ALA A 10 25.43 0.11 -6.51
C ALA A 10 24.76 1.49 -6.69
N ASP A 11 23.98 1.67 -7.75
CA ASP A 11 23.22 2.90 -8.01
C ASP A 11 22.16 3.15 -6.91
N THR A 12 21.46 2.10 -6.46
CA THR A 12 20.42 2.17 -5.41
C THR A 12 20.99 2.57 -4.05
N PHE A 13 22.19 2.08 -3.72
CA PHE A 13 22.89 2.37 -2.47
C PHE A 13 23.93 3.49 -2.60
N HIS A 14 23.97 4.17 -3.74
CA HIS A 14 24.90 5.26 -4.05
C HIS A 14 26.39 4.90 -3.85
N LEU A 15 26.74 3.65 -4.15
CA LEU A 15 28.12 3.16 -4.09
C LEU A 15 28.90 3.63 -5.32
N LYS A 16 30.06 4.24 -5.08
CA LYS A 16 30.96 4.68 -6.15
C LYS A 16 31.83 3.52 -6.63
N SER A 17 32.00 3.43 -7.95
CA SER A 17 32.90 2.44 -8.56
C SER A 17 34.33 2.64 -8.06
N ARG A 18 35.01 1.53 -7.74
CA ARG A 18 36.40 1.48 -7.22
C ARG A 18 36.64 2.26 -5.92
N ALA A 19 35.59 2.61 -5.19
CA ALA A 19 35.76 3.21 -3.87
C ALA A 19 36.30 2.19 -2.86
N GLN A 20 37.16 2.65 -1.95
CA GLN A 20 37.53 1.86 -0.78
C GLN A 20 36.33 1.79 0.17
N VAL A 21 36.00 0.58 0.61
CA VAL A 21 34.86 0.30 1.48
C VAL A 21 35.29 -0.58 2.64
N LEU A 22 34.62 -0.44 3.77
CA LEU A 22 34.74 -1.35 4.89
C LEU A 22 33.69 -2.45 4.74
N VAL A 23 34.13 -3.71 4.73
CA VAL A 23 33.25 -4.88 4.65
C VAL A 23 33.20 -5.52 6.02
N ILE A 24 32.01 -5.66 6.58
CA ILE A 24 31.77 -6.25 7.90
C ILE A 24 30.78 -7.39 7.73
N THR A 25 31.03 -8.49 8.43
CA THR A 25 30.07 -9.59 8.54
C THR A 25 28.85 -9.13 9.32
N ALA A 26 27.67 -9.25 8.71
CA ALA A 26 26.41 -8.97 9.38
C ALA A 26 25.99 -10.16 10.24
N ASP A 27 25.54 -9.89 11.47
CA ASP A 27 24.83 -10.87 12.29
C ASP A 27 23.42 -11.10 11.70
N PRO A 28 23.08 -12.33 11.27
CA PRO A 28 21.74 -12.64 10.78
C PRO A 28 20.64 -12.31 11.78
N ALA A 29 20.87 -12.47 13.09
CA ALA A 29 19.86 -12.20 14.10
C ALA A 29 19.52 -10.70 14.17
N ALA A 30 20.54 -9.83 14.10
CA ALA A 30 20.36 -8.38 14.12
C ALA A 30 19.86 -7.80 12.79
N THR A 31 20.12 -8.47 11.67
CA THR A 31 19.82 -7.95 10.31
C THR A 31 18.61 -8.60 9.64
N SER A 32 17.93 -9.51 10.33
CA SER A 32 16.70 -10.14 9.85
C SER A 32 15.52 -9.16 9.86
N ALA A 33 14.78 -9.12 8.75
CA ALA A 33 13.58 -8.32 8.64
C ALA A 33 12.48 -8.89 9.54
N SER A 34 11.82 -8.01 10.28
CA SER A 34 10.54 -8.32 10.95
C SER A 34 9.39 -8.37 9.95
N HIS A 35 9.33 -7.41 9.03
CA HIS A 35 8.30 -7.29 8.02
C HIS A 35 8.88 -6.82 6.70
N VAL A 36 8.36 -7.35 5.59
CA VAL A 36 8.71 -6.92 4.24
C VAL A 36 7.42 -6.66 3.47
N GLU A 37 7.26 -5.43 2.98
CA GLU A 37 6.12 -5.04 2.19
C GLU A 37 6.43 -5.21 0.70
N LEU A 38 5.54 -5.92 0.01
CA LEU A 38 5.63 -6.25 -1.41
C LEU A 38 4.42 -5.64 -2.11
N SER A 39 4.64 -4.85 -3.16
CA SER A 39 3.57 -4.38 -4.01
C SER A 39 3.53 -5.12 -5.34
N PHE A 40 2.33 -5.36 -5.84
CA PHE A 40 2.10 -5.93 -7.17
C PHE A 40 1.04 -5.12 -7.89
N LYS A 41 1.15 -5.04 -9.22
CA LYS A 41 0.34 -4.14 -10.04
C LYS A 41 -0.12 -4.86 -11.31
N ASP A 42 -1.36 -4.60 -11.69
CA ASP A 42 -1.98 -5.08 -12.94
C ASP A 42 -2.01 -6.62 -13.10
N GLU A 43 -1.76 -7.35 -12.01
CA GLU A 43 -1.84 -8.80 -11.94
C GLU A 43 -2.63 -9.25 -10.69
N TYR A 44 -3.21 -10.44 -10.76
CA TYR A 44 -3.81 -11.11 -9.61
C TYR A 44 -2.82 -12.12 -9.04
N LEU A 45 -2.53 -12.02 -7.74
CA LEU A 45 -1.80 -13.02 -6.99
C LEU A 45 -2.76 -13.73 -6.03
N SER A 46 -2.86 -15.06 -6.14
CA SER A 46 -3.59 -15.85 -5.15
C SER A 46 -2.77 -15.95 -3.85
N ARG A 47 -3.41 -16.35 -2.74
CA ARG A 47 -2.69 -16.60 -1.48
C ARG A 47 -1.62 -17.69 -1.64
N SER A 48 -1.88 -18.67 -2.51
CA SER A 48 -0.92 -19.74 -2.83
C SER A 48 0.32 -19.20 -3.54
N ASP A 49 0.14 -18.26 -4.47
CA ASP A 49 1.27 -17.63 -5.18
C ASP A 49 2.06 -16.72 -4.25
N MET A 50 1.38 -15.95 -3.41
CA MET A 50 2.01 -15.12 -2.37
C MET A 50 2.87 -15.96 -1.42
N TRP A 51 2.35 -17.11 -0.98
CA TRP A 51 3.10 -18.04 -0.13
C TRP A 51 4.34 -18.58 -0.83
N ARG A 52 4.20 -19.05 -2.08
CA ARG A 52 5.34 -19.55 -2.87
C ARG A 52 6.39 -18.48 -3.13
N LEU A 53 5.98 -17.24 -3.36
CA LEU A 53 6.91 -16.12 -3.51
C LEU A 53 7.66 -15.85 -2.21
N ALA A 54 6.96 -15.81 -1.07
CA ALA A 54 7.58 -15.59 0.24
C ALA A 54 8.55 -16.71 0.63
N VAL A 55 8.15 -17.97 0.50
CA VAL A 55 8.93 -19.11 0.98
C VAL A 55 9.92 -19.62 -0.07
N GLY A 56 9.54 -19.68 -1.34
CA GLY A 56 10.39 -20.21 -2.41
C GLY A 56 11.40 -19.20 -2.94
N GLU A 57 11.00 -17.93 -3.09
CA GLU A 57 11.87 -16.92 -3.69
C GLU A 57 12.62 -16.07 -2.68
N LEU A 58 12.03 -15.76 -1.52
CA LEU A 58 12.62 -14.81 -0.58
C LEU A 58 13.35 -15.45 0.60
N ALA A 59 12.99 -16.69 0.98
CA ALA A 59 13.59 -17.33 2.16
C ALA A 59 15.12 -17.38 2.09
N ASP A 60 15.75 -17.00 3.19
CA ASP A 60 17.19 -16.94 3.43
C ASP A 60 17.97 -16.11 2.39
N LYS A 61 17.30 -15.15 1.74
CA LYS A 61 17.94 -14.17 0.83
C LYS A 61 17.87 -12.76 1.40
N THR A 62 18.86 -11.95 1.04
CA THR A 62 18.82 -10.52 1.33
C THR A 62 17.86 -9.81 0.39
N VAL A 63 17.00 -8.97 0.94
CA VAL A 63 16.09 -8.13 0.19
C VAL A 63 16.46 -6.66 0.35
N PHE A 64 16.18 -5.86 -0.68
CA PHE A 64 16.39 -4.41 -0.63
C PHE A 64 15.22 -3.63 -1.22
N LYS A 65 15.07 -2.38 -0.78
CA LYS A 65 14.01 -1.48 -1.25
C LYS A 65 14.12 -1.26 -2.76
N GLY A 66 13.01 -1.43 -3.47
CA GLY A 66 12.93 -1.27 -4.92
C GLY A 66 13.28 -2.53 -5.71
N GLN A 67 13.71 -3.60 -5.06
CA GLN A 67 14.00 -4.88 -5.70
C GLN A 67 12.76 -5.45 -6.38
N LYS A 68 12.88 -5.81 -7.67
CA LYS A 68 11.84 -6.50 -8.43
C LYS A 68 11.99 -8.00 -8.23
N ILE A 69 10.92 -8.66 -7.85
CA ILE A 69 10.87 -10.10 -7.62
C ILE A 69 10.31 -10.77 -8.87
N ILE A 70 11.14 -11.62 -9.48
CA ILE A 70 10.78 -12.44 -10.64
C ILE A 70 10.32 -13.79 -10.08
N PHE A 71 9.13 -14.23 -10.48
CA PHE A 71 8.58 -15.53 -10.10
C PHE A 71 7.93 -16.17 -11.32
N LEU A 72 8.28 -17.43 -11.60
CA LEU A 72 7.81 -18.18 -12.78
C LEU A 72 8.01 -17.42 -14.11
N GLY A 73 9.16 -16.74 -14.26
CA GLY A 73 9.55 -16.08 -15.51
C GLY A 73 8.96 -14.68 -15.75
N SER A 74 8.13 -14.15 -14.84
CA SER A 74 7.67 -12.76 -14.93
C SER A 74 7.86 -11.99 -13.62
N ILE A 75 7.93 -10.66 -13.71
CA ILE A 75 8.00 -9.79 -12.53
C ILE A 75 6.64 -9.80 -11.85
N LYS A 76 6.57 -10.32 -10.62
CA LYS A 76 5.33 -10.47 -9.86
C LYS A 76 5.14 -9.44 -8.76
N ALA A 77 6.23 -8.93 -8.19
CA ALA A 77 6.15 -7.96 -7.10
C ALA A 77 7.40 -7.07 -7.01
N GLN A 78 7.30 -5.98 -6.27
CA GLN A 78 8.42 -5.12 -5.90
C GLN A 78 8.47 -4.94 -4.38
N VAL A 79 9.66 -4.97 -3.80
CA VAL A 79 9.87 -4.65 -2.38
C VAL A 79 9.71 -3.14 -2.17
N THR A 80 8.71 -2.73 -1.40
CA THR A 80 8.38 -1.31 -1.18
C THR A 80 8.92 -0.77 0.14
N SER A 81 8.87 -1.60 1.19
CA SER A 81 9.35 -1.26 2.53
C SER A 81 9.92 -2.49 3.23
N ILE A 82 10.96 -2.29 4.04
CA ILE A 82 11.58 -3.32 4.86
C ILE A 82 11.68 -2.77 6.28
N TYR A 83 11.37 -3.60 7.27
CA TYR A 83 11.37 -3.19 8.68
C TYR A 83 12.14 -4.19 9.56
N ILE A 84 13.00 -3.68 10.43
CA ILE A 84 13.65 -4.43 11.52
C ILE A 84 13.16 -3.83 12.84
N ALA A 85 12.50 -4.63 13.68
CA ALA A 85 11.94 -4.18 14.96
C ALA A 85 11.15 -2.85 14.87
N GLY A 86 10.32 -2.71 13.83
CA GLY A 86 9.51 -1.50 13.58
C GLY A 86 10.24 -0.33 12.92
N ARG A 87 11.57 -0.38 12.78
CA ARG A 87 12.35 0.66 12.09
C ARG A 87 12.48 0.34 10.61
N LYS A 88 12.22 1.34 9.76
CA LYS A 88 12.34 1.20 8.30
C LYS A 88 13.82 1.20 7.89
N VAL A 89 14.23 0.22 7.09
CA VAL A 89 15.61 0.04 6.60
C VAL A 89 15.63 -0.09 5.07
N GLN A 90 16.83 0.02 4.46
CA GLN A 90 17.00 -0.10 3.00
C GLN A 90 17.20 -1.54 2.53
N SER A 91 17.77 -2.40 3.38
CA SER A 91 17.98 -3.83 3.12
C SER A 91 17.94 -4.62 4.42
N ALA A 92 17.66 -5.91 4.31
CA ALA A 92 17.66 -6.86 5.43
C ALA A 92 17.72 -8.30 4.91
N LEU A 93 18.04 -9.25 5.79
CA LEU A 93 17.87 -10.68 5.51
C LEU A 93 16.39 -11.05 5.64
N TYR A 94 15.85 -11.75 4.65
CA TYR A 94 14.52 -12.34 4.75
C TYR A 94 14.65 -13.73 5.40
N SER A 95 14.31 -13.81 6.68
CA SER A 95 14.43 -15.03 7.49
C SER A 95 13.10 -15.78 7.55
N ALA A 96 13.11 -17.01 8.09
CA ALA A 96 11.89 -17.77 8.38
C ALA A 96 10.86 -17.02 9.27
N ASN A 97 11.31 -16.06 10.07
CA ASN A 97 10.45 -15.25 10.96
C ASN A 97 9.95 -13.95 10.32
N THR A 98 10.40 -13.64 9.09
CA THR A 98 10.02 -12.43 8.39
C THR A 98 8.57 -12.53 7.91
N LYS A 99 7.75 -11.54 8.27
CA LYS A 99 6.34 -11.50 7.87
C LYS A 99 6.18 -10.74 6.54
N PRO A 100 5.75 -11.40 5.45
CA PRO A 100 5.46 -10.71 4.21
C PRO A 100 4.13 -9.95 4.30
N VAL A 101 4.08 -8.76 3.74
CA VAL A 101 2.86 -7.94 3.61
C VAL A 101 2.66 -7.63 2.14
N PHE A 102 1.69 -8.28 1.51
CA PHE A 102 1.37 -8.06 0.10
C PHE A 102 0.33 -6.96 -0.06
N ARG A 103 0.57 -6.00 -0.95
CA ARG A 103 -0.38 -4.94 -1.31
C ARG A 103 -0.58 -4.88 -2.82
N SER A 104 -1.84 -4.85 -3.25
CA SER A 104 -2.16 -4.58 -4.65
C SER A 104 -2.18 -3.08 -4.90
N GLU A 105 -1.50 -2.62 -5.94
CA GLU A 105 -1.61 -1.25 -6.47
C GLU A 105 -2.83 -1.05 -7.38
N SER A 106 -3.56 -2.14 -7.68
CA SER A 106 -4.75 -2.14 -8.54
C SER A 106 -6.03 -2.48 -7.74
N ALA A 107 -6.05 -2.18 -6.45
CA ALA A 107 -7.19 -2.44 -5.58
C ALA A 107 -8.48 -1.74 -6.08
N ARG A 108 -9.63 -2.40 -5.96
CA ARG A 108 -10.95 -1.81 -6.20
C ARG A 108 -11.50 -1.26 -4.89
N TYR A 109 -11.96 -0.01 -4.89
CA TYR A 109 -12.59 0.60 -3.71
C TYR A 109 -14.09 0.75 -3.93
N VAL A 110 -14.85 0.43 -2.88
CA VAL A 110 -16.29 0.71 -2.80
C VAL A 110 -16.49 1.63 -1.61
N LEU A 111 -16.98 2.85 -1.86
CA LEU A 111 -17.31 3.82 -0.83
C LEU A 111 -18.79 3.69 -0.48
N PHE A 112 -19.08 3.41 0.79
CA PHE A 112 -20.43 3.47 1.31
C PHE A 112 -20.62 4.79 2.06
N ILE A 113 -21.54 5.62 1.57
CA ILE A 113 -21.94 6.86 2.23
C ILE A 113 -23.32 6.63 2.81
N GLN A 114 -23.39 6.51 4.13
CA GLN A 114 -24.65 6.36 4.83
C GLN A 114 -25.31 7.73 4.97
N MET A 115 -26.56 7.83 4.54
CA MET A 115 -27.39 9.01 4.73
C MET A 115 -28.20 8.86 6.02
N SER A 116 -28.10 9.83 6.93
CA SER A 116 -28.86 9.88 8.19
C SER A 116 -29.40 11.30 8.42
N ARG A 117 -30.40 11.48 9.29
CA ARG A 117 -31.01 12.80 9.54
C ARG A 117 -29.98 13.82 10.02
N GLU A 118 -29.04 13.37 10.83
CA GLU A 118 -27.95 14.14 11.42
C GLU A 118 -27.00 14.73 10.37
N MET A 119 -26.96 14.16 9.15
CA MET A 119 -26.17 14.74 8.05
C MET A 119 -26.69 16.09 7.57
N TRP A 120 -27.95 16.41 7.84
CA TRP A 120 -28.58 17.69 7.52
C TRP A 120 -28.48 18.71 8.66
N ASP A 121 -27.97 18.30 9.82
CA ASP A 121 -27.72 19.21 10.92
C ASP A 121 -26.38 19.93 10.73
N PHE A 122 -26.29 21.11 11.36
CA PHE A 122 -25.04 21.86 11.41
C PHE A 122 -24.01 21.10 12.24
N ASP A 123 -22.77 21.16 11.78
CA ASP A 123 -21.68 20.56 12.51
C ASP A 123 -21.51 21.19 13.90
N SER A 124 -21.35 20.32 14.89
CA SER A 124 -21.17 20.68 16.30
C SER A 124 -19.89 21.47 16.57
N GLU A 125 -18.91 21.45 15.65
CA GLU A 125 -17.65 22.19 15.77
C GLU A 125 -17.77 23.68 15.37
N GLY A 126 -18.96 24.17 15.03
CA GLY A 126 -19.21 25.60 14.85
C GLY A 126 -18.74 26.18 13.51
N SER A 127 -18.41 25.34 12.53
CA SER A 127 -18.09 25.82 11.17
C SER A 127 -19.30 26.44 10.44
N GLY A 128 -20.52 26.22 10.96
CA GLY A 128 -21.76 26.66 10.31
C GLY A 128 -22.08 25.86 9.03
N GLU A 129 -21.38 24.77 8.78
CA GLU A 129 -21.60 23.91 7.61
C GLU A 129 -22.45 22.70 7.98
N ILE A 130 -23.31 22.30 7.05
CA ILE A 130 -24.05 21.04 7.14
C ILE A 130 -23.05 19.88 7.01
N MET A 131 -23.17 18.85 7.86
CA MET A 131 -22.24 17.71 7.89
C MET A 131 -22.12 17.01 6.52
N PHE A 132 -23.22 16.90 5.76
CA PHE A 132 -23.19 16.42 4.37
C PHE A 132 -22.23 17.21 3.46
N ASN A 133 -22.21 18.55 3.58
CA ASN A 133 -21.33 19.39 2.78
C ASN A 133 -19.86 19.18 3.16
N LYS A 134 -19.53 18.94 4.44
CA LYS A 134 -18.16 18.59 4.85
C LYS A 134 -17.68 17.30 4.17
N VAL A 135 -18.56 16.30 4.07
CA VAL A 135 -18.22 15.02 3.41
C VAL A 135 -18.06 15.19 1.91
N VAL A 136 -19.04 15.82 1.24
CA VAL A 136 -19.07 15.90 -0.24
C VAL A 136 -18.09 16.92 -0.80
N ASN A 137 -17.92 18.08 -0.13
CA ASN A 137 -17.08 19.16 -0.63
C ASN A 137 -15.71 19.22 0.06
N GLY A 138 -15.54 18.56 1.21
CA GLY A 138 -14.26 18.50 1.93
C GLY A 138 -13.57 17.15 1.79
N PHE A 139 -14.15 16.12 2.39
CA PHE A 139 -13.52 14.80 2.50
C PHE A 139 -13.31 14.12 1.15
N LEU A 140 -14.36 13.98 0.33
CA LEU A 140 -14.25 13.27 -0.95
C LEU A 140 -13.24 13.93 -1.91
N PRO A 141 -13.24 15.26 -2.12
CA PRO A 141 -12.23 15.91 -2.95
C PRO A 141 -10.81 15.73 -2.41
N ALA A 142 -10.62 15.84 -1.10
CA ALA A 142 -9.31 15.62 -0.47
C ALA A 142 -8.82 14.17 -0.66
N LEU A 143 -9.72 13.19 -0.52
CA LEU A 143 -9.45 11.78 -0.76
C LEU A 143 -9.03 11.54 -2.22
N PHE A 144 -9.79 12.04 -3.19
CA PHE A 144 -9.49 11.87 -4.61
C PHE A 144 -8.20 12.57 -5.02
N LYS A 145 -7.93 13.78 -4.50
CA LYS A 145 -6.66 14.49 -4.72
C LYS A 145 -5.47 13.66 -4.22
N LYS A 146 -5.61 13.01 -3.06
CA LYS A 146 -4.58 12.12 -2.52
C LYS A 146 -4.38 10.87 -3.37
N TRP A 147 -5.44 10.27 -3.90
CA TRP A 147 -5.35 9.12 -4.81
C TRP A 147 -4.63 9.48 -6.12
N VAL A 148 -4.94 10.65 -6.71
CA VAL A 148 -4.24 11.16 -7.89
C VAL A 148 -2.75 11.38 -7.60
N ALA A 149 -2.41 12.00 -6.46
CA ALA A 149 -1.02 12.23 -6.07
C ALA A 149 -0.23 10.93 -5.90
N LEU A 150 -0.89 9.85 -5.43
CA LEU A 150 -0.31 8.52 -5.28
C LEU A 150 -0.27 7.71 -6.59
N LYS A 151 -0.72 8.27 -7.73
CA LYS A 151 -0.83 7.59 -9.05
C LYS A 151 -1.57 6.25 -8.99
N ALA A 152 -2.51 6.14 -8.07
CA ALA A 152 -3.18 4.89 -7.80
C ALA A 152 -4.30 4.69 -8.83
N LYS A 153 -4.30 3.57 -9.57
CA LYS A 153 -5.27 3.28 -10.64
C LYS A 153 -6.44 2.51 -10.05
N HIS A 154 -7.56 3.19 -9.82
CA HIS A 154 -8.77 2.59 -9.26
C HIS A 154 -9.94 2.70 -10.22
N LEU A 155 -10.67 1.59 -10.39
CA LEU A 155 -11.96 1.58 -11.07
C LEU A 155 -13.02 2.04 -10.04
N HIS A 156 -13.62 3.21 -10.24
CA HIS A 156 -14.69 3.71 -9.36
C HIS A 156 -16.04 3.33 -9.95
N ASP A 157 -16.82 2.53 -9.24
CA ASP A 157 -18.25 2.32 -9.52
C ASP A 157 -19.07 3.07 -8.46
N TYR A 158 -19.87 4.04 -8.90
CA TYR A 158 -20.79 4.78 -8.05
C TYR A 158 -22.19 4.15 -8.16
N ARG A 159 -22.55 3.27 -7.22
CA ARG A 159 -23.94 2.83 -7.09
C ARG A 159 -24.75 3.82 -6.26
N LYS A 160 -25.57 4.63 -6.93
CA LYS A 160 -26.61 5.42 -6.31
C LYS A 160 -27.84 4.53 -6.12
N SER A 161 -28.17 4.14 -4.89
CA SER A 161 -29.42 3.43 -4.59
C SER A 161 -30.62 4.38 -4.73
N ASP A 162 -31.71 3.85 -5.30
CA ASP A 162 -32.88 4.55 -5.83
C ASP A 162 -33.49 5.66 -4.95
N TRP A 163 -33.75 6.80 -5.59
CA TRP A 163 -34.05 8.10 -4.96
C TRP A 163 -35.52 8.58 -5.09
N LYS A 164 -36.50 7.68 -5.27
CA LYS A 164 -37.92 8.08 -5.31
C LYS A 164 -38.88 7.03 -4.73
N ARG A 165 -39.00 6.99 -3.41
CA ARG A 165 -40.22 6.58 -2.67
C ARG A 165 -40.12 7.20 -1.27
N HIS A 166 -41.23 7.65 -0.71
CA HIS A 166 -41.35 8.33 0.61
C HIS A 166 -41.23 9.87 0.64
N ARG A 167 -41.68 10.58 -0.41
CA ARG A 167 -42.05 12.00 -0.24
C ARG A 167 -43.51 12.31 -0.61
N ASN A 168 -44.41 11.32 -0.66
CA ASN A 168 -45.79 11.54 -1.10
C ASN A 168 -46.86 10.74 -0.33
N ARG A 169 -46.81 10.73 1.02
CA ARG A 169 -47.89 10.16 1.85
C ARG A 169 -48.17 10.90 3.17
N SER A 170 -47.98 12.22 3.24
CA SER A 170 -48.37 12.98 4.44
C SER A 170 -49.02 14.34 4.15
N SER A 171 -49.84 14.45 3.10
CA SER A 171 -50.67 15.65 2.86
C SER A 171 -52.13 15.31 2.49
N MET A 172 -52.66 14.25 3.08
CA MET A 172 -54.10 13.98 3.17
C MET A 172 -54.35 13.32 4.52
N LEU A 173 -54.71 14.13 5.51
CA LEU A 173 -55.48 13.86 6.73
C LEU A 173 -55.09 14.92 7.78
N ALA A 174 -55.90 15.97 7.80
CA ALA A 174 -56.13 17.03 8.81
C ALA A 174 -56.21 18.40 8.11
#